data_AF-A0A2N5YXV7-F1
#
_entry.id   AF-A0A2N5YXV7-F1
#
_cell.length_a   1.000
_cell.length_b   1.000
_cell.length_c   1.000
_cell.angle_alpha   90.00
_cell.angle_beta   90.00
_cell.angle_gamma   90.00
#
_symmetry.space_group_name_H-M   'P 1'
#
loop_
_entity.id
_entity.type
_entity.pdbx_description
1 polymer ?
#
loop_
_entity_poly.entity_id
_entity_poly.type
_entity_poly.pdbx_seq_one_letter_code
_entity_poly.pdbx_strand_id
1 'polypeptide(L)'
;MYMAIERVELPSNAAKYYDLTFPFEVPEIKSDVQLLKVAEKLFEDDLKRTSEGGKYFTNPSIGAVRVWVEKFAEAVKVKNNTYNVKQAEVENIEGIRTDTDKLLSDVFDTVLSKISSETQQEKVKIFKACGFNTEDRKVDESTEEILPKPNKKGNPGQLKFDL
;
A
#
# COMPACT_ATOMS: atom_id res chain seq x y z
N MET A 1 -15.96 -14.95 -20.88
CA MET A 1 -15.86 -15.36 -22.30
C MET A 1 -15.86 -16.88 -22.47
N TYR A 2 -14.84 -17.61 -22.02
CA TYR A 2 -14.77 -19.06 -22.20
C TYR A 2 -16.05 -19.80 -21.77
N MET A 3 -16.52 -19.52 -20.56
CA MET A 3 -17.77 -20.12 -20.04
C MET A 3 -19.01 -19.80 -20.90
N ALA A 4 -19.06 -18.65 -21.57
CA ALA A 4 -20.17 -18.29 -22.45
C ALA A 4 -20.10 -19.03 -23.80
N ILE A 5 -18.89 -19.36 -24.27
CA ILE A 5 -18.68 -20.17 -25.47
C ILE A 5 -19.03 -21.64 -25.19
N GLU A 6 -18.56 -22.19 -24.06
CA GLU A 6 -18.87 -23.56 -23.61
C GLU A 6 -20.38 -23.79 -23.44
N ARG A 7 -21.10 -22.77 -22.94
CA ARG A 7 -22.57 -22.80 -22.79
C ARG A 7 -23.33 -22.54 -24.09
N VAL A 8 -22.64 -22.32 -25.21
CA VAL A 8 -23.24 -21.99 -26.50
C VAL A 8 -24.07 -20.68 -26.44
N GLU A 9 -23.76 -19.81 -25.47
CA GLU A 9 -24.33 -18.45 -25.40
C GLU A 9 -23.69 -17.55 -26.47
N LEU A 10 -22.41 -17.80 -26.77
CA LEU A 10 -21.65 -17.13 -27.82
C LEU A 10 -20.99 -18.11 -28.79
N PRO A 11 -20.89 -17.74 -30.08
CA PRO A 11 -20.11 -18.51 -31.05
C PRO A 11 -18.60 -18.39 -30.76
N SER A 12 -17.83 -19.43 -31.11
CA SER A 12 -16.38 -19.48 -30.87
C SER A 12 -15.59 -18.36 -31.58
N ASN A 13 -16.13 -17.82 -32.69
CA ASN A 13 -15.54 -16.68 -33.39
C ASN A 13 -15.58 -15.39 -32.56
N ALA A 14 -16.46 -15.30 -31.55
CA ALA A 14 -16.56 -14.14 -30.65
C ALA A 14 -15.26 -13.90 -29.87
N ALA A 15 -14.43 -14.93 -29.67
CA ALA A 15 -13.12 -14.81 -29.03
C ALA A 15 -12.20 -13.81 -29.75
N LYS A 16 -12.36 -13.64 -31.08
CA LYS A 16 -11.55 -12.72 -31.89
C LYS A 16 -11.73 -11.25 -31.51
N TYR A 17 -12.89 -10.88 -30.97
CA TYR A 17 -13.15 -9.49 -30.54
C TYR A 17 -12.34 -9.09 -29.31
N TYR A 18 -11.91 -10.06 -28.51
CA TYR A 18 -11.23 -9.83 -27.23
C TYR A 18 -9.75 -10.26 -27.27
N ASP A 19 -9.20 -10.45 -28.48
CA ASP A 19 -7.83 -10.95 -28.70
C ASP A 19 -7.52 -12.28 -27.98
N LEU A 20 -8.52 -13.15 -27.84
CA LEU A 20 -8.39 -14.40 -27.11
C LEU A 20 -7.99 -15.55 -28.03
N THR A 21 -6.88 -16.21 -27.71
CA THR A 21 -6.40 -17.42 -28.39
C THR A 21 -6.66 -18.64 -27.51
N PHE A 22 -6.98 -19.79 -28.11
CA PHE A 22 -7.13 -21.05 -27.36
C PHE A 22 -5.75 -21.67 -27.09
N PRO A 23 -5.46 -22.16 -25.87
CA PRO A 23 -6.33 -22.19 -24.69
C PRO A 23 -6.51 -20.79 -24.07
N PHE A 24 -7.73 -20.48 -23.63
CA PHE A 24 -8.04 -19.17 -23.07
C PHE A 24 -7.35 -18.97 -21.71
N GLU A 25 -6.35 -18.09 -21.69
CA GLU A 25 -5.64 -17.74 -20.46
C GLU A 25 -6.38 -16.65 -19.68
N VAL A 26 -6.38 -16.77 -18.36
CA VAL A 26 -6.89 -15.72 -17.47
C VAL A 26 -5.79 -14.66 -17.34
N PRO A 27 -6.08 -13.37 -17.61
CA PRO A 27 -5.09 -12.31 -17.44
C PRO A 27 -4.53 -12.28 -16.02
N GLU A 28 -3.21 -12.14 -15.88
CA GLU A 28 -2.57 -11.95 -14.59
C GLU A 28 -2.73 -10.49 -14.15
N ILE A 29 -3.59 -10.23 -13.16
CA ILE A 29 -3.89 -8.88 -12.68
C ILE A 29 -3.23 -8.66 -11.33
N LYS A 30 -2.24 -7.74 -11.28
CA LYS A 30 -1.44 -7.47 -10.07
C LYS A 30 -1.80 -6.16 -9.39
N SER A 31 -2.46 -5.24 -10.09
CA SER A 31 -2.73 -3.89 -9.62
C SER A 31 -4.14 -3.46 -9.95
N ASP A 32 -4.74 -2.65 -9.08
CA ASP A 32 -6.04 -2.01 -9.29
C ASP A 32 -6.10 -1.24 -10.62
N VAL A 33 -4.99 -0.58 -10.99
CA VAL A 33 -4.89 0.16 -12.25
C VAL A 33 -4.90 -0.79 -13.45
N GLN A 34 -4.27 -1.96 -13.32
CA GLN A 34 -4.30 -2.98 -14.37
C GLN A 34 -5.71 -3.57 -14.51
N LEU A 35 -6.40 -3.84 -13.39
CA LEU A 35 -7.78 -4.33 -13.41
C LEU A 35 -8.70 -3.36 -14.17
N LEU A 36 -8.61 -2.06 -13.85
CA LEU A 36 -9.44 -1.03 -14.48
C LEU A 36 -9.16 -0.92 -15.98
N LYS A 37 -7.90 -0.97 -16.40
CA LYS A 37 -7.53 -0.96 -17.83
C LYS A 37 -8.04 -2.18 -18.59
N VAL A 38 -7.93 -3.37 -17.98
CA VAL A 38 -8.45 -4.60 -18.58
C VAL A 38 -9.98 -4.55 -18.69
N ALA A 39 -10.66 -4.00 -17.68
CA ALA A 39 -12.10 -3.83 -17.71
C ALA A 39 -12.57 -2.82 -18.77
N GLU A 40 -11.86 -1.70 -18.93
CA GLU A 40 -12.12 -0.71 -19.98
C GLU A 40 -12.02 -1.34 -21.37
N LYS A 41 -10.90 -2.02 -21.66
CA LYS A 41 -10.71 -2.77 -22.91
C LYS A 41 -11.84 -3.79 -23.14
N LEU A 42 -12.21 -4.55 -22.11
CA LEU A 42 -13.30 -5.52 -22.20
C LEU A 42 -14.63 -4.88 -22.64
N PHE A 43 -14.95 -3.68 -22.13
CA PHE A 43 -16.18 -2.98 -22.50
C PHE A 43 -16.14 -2.40 -23.91
N GLU A 44 -14.98 -1.91 -24.36
CA GLU A 44 -14.77 -1.45 -25.73
C GLU A 44 -14.92 -2.60 -26.74
N ASP A 45 -14.28 -3.73 -26.46
CA ASP A 45 -14.35 -4.93 -27.29
C ASP A 45 -15.77 -5.50 -27.36
N ASP A 46 -16.51 -5.50 -26.24
CA ASP A 46 -17.91 -5.93 -26.21
C ASP A 46 -18.84 -4.95 -26.93
N LEU A 47 -18.58 -3.65 -26.84
CA LEU A 47 -19.31 -2.64 -27.59
C LEU A 47 -19.11 -2.83 -29.10
N LYS A 48 -17.88 -3.08 -29.54
CA LYS A 48 -17.58 -3.38 -30.94
C LYS A 48 -18.35 -4.61 -31.41
N ARG A 49 -18.28 -5.71 -30.65
CA ARG A 49 -18.97 -6.96 -30.97
C ARG A 49 -20.49 -6.78 -31.05
N THR A 50 -21.10 -6.06 -30.12
CA THR A 50 -22.54 -5.80 -30.12
C THR A 50 -22.97 -4.83 -31.22
N SER A 51 -22.13 -3.85 -31.56
CA SER A 51 -22.38 -2.93 -32.68
C SER A 51 -22.41 -3.62 -34.04
N GLU A 52 -21.66 -4.72 -34.19
CA GLU A 52 -21.65 -5.57 -35.39
C GLU A 52 -22.78 -6.62 -35.39
N GLY A 53 -23.76 -6.50 -34.49
CA GLY A 53 -24.92 -7.41 -34.39
C GLY A 53 -24.70 -8.62 -33.50
N GLY A 54 -23.63 -8.63 -32.68
CA GLY A 54 -23.37 -9.70 -31.72
C GLY A 54 -24.41 -9.80 -30.60
N LYS A 55 -24.74 -11.02 -30.19
CA LYS A 55 -25.71 -11.31 -29.10
C LYS A 55 -25.23 -10.77 -27.74
N TYR A 56 -26.10 -10.18 -26.94
CA TYR A 56 -25.76 -9.73 -25.59
C TYR A 56 -25.47 -10.89 -24.63
N PHE A 57 -24.59 -10.66 -23.65
CA PHE A 57 -24.39 -11.59 -22.54
C PHE A 57 -25.62 -11.65 -21.64
N THR A 58 -26.06 -12.85 -21.33
CA THR A 58 -27.18 -13.09 -20.42
C THR A 58 -26.72 -13.44 -19.01
N ASN A 59 -25.51 -13.98 -18.82
CA ASN A 59 -25.07 -14.49 -17.52
C ASN A 59 -23.54 -14.43 -17.27
N PRO A 60 -23.04 -13.40 -16.55
CA PRO A 60 -23.71 -12.15 -16.19
C PRO A 60 -23.80 -11.18 -17.38
N SER A 61 -24.69 -10.19 -17.30
CA SER A 61 -24.74 -9.12 -18.31
C SER A 61 -23.54 -8.18 -18.21
N ILE A 62 -23.11 -7.61 -19.34
CA ILE A 62 -21.98 -6.67 -19.37
C ILE A 62 -22.26 -5.41 -18.53
N GLY A 63 -23.52 -4.99 -18.46
CA GLY A 63 -23.96 -3.87 -17.63
C GLY A 63 -23.81 -4.16 -16.13
N ALA A 64 -24.13 -5.37 -15.68
CA ALA A 64 -23.89 -5.76 -14.29
C ALA A 64 -22.40 -5.74 -13.95
N VAL A 65 -21.55 -6.24 -14.86
CA VAL A 65 -20.09 -6.19 -14.70
C VAL A 65 -19.59 -4.73 -14.63
N ARG A 66 -20.13 -3.84 -15.47
CA ARG A 66 -19.79 -2.41 -15.45
C ARG A 66 -20.09 -1.75 -14.10
N VAL A 67 -21.28 -2.00 -13.53
CA VAL A 67 -21.63 -1.46 -12.20
C VAL A 67 -20.64 -1.91 -11.13
N TRP A 68 -20.18 -3.17 -11.17
CA TRP A 68 -19.17 -3.66 -10.22
C TRP A 68 -17.80 -3.02 -10.44
N VAL A 69 -17.39 -2.82 -11.69
CA VAL A 69 -16.14 -2.12 -12.01
C VAL A 69 -16.19 -0.66 -11.57
N GLU A 70 -17.31 0.02 -11.73
CA GLU A 70 -17.52 1.39 -11.24
C GLU A 70 -17.41 1.47 -9.71
N LYS A 71 -18.12 0.58 -8.99
CA LYS A 71 -18.00 0.47 -7.53
C LYS A 71 -16.57 0.18 -7.08
N PHE A 72 -15.86 -0.67 -7.81
CA PHE A 72 -14.45 -0.95 -7.54
C PHE A 72 -13.59 0.30 -7.75
N ALA A 73 -13.80 1.04 -8.84
CA ALA A 73 -13.06 2.27 -9.11
C ALA A 73 -13.27 3.32 -8.01
N GLU A 74 -14.49 3.46 -7.50
CA GLU A 74 -14.79 4.30 -6.33
C GLU A 74 -14.05 3.83 -5.08
N ALA A 75 -14.07 2.53 -4.78
CA ALA A 75 -13.36 1.96 -3.63
C ALA A 75 -11.84 2.20 -3.72
N VAL A 76 -11.24 2.07 -4.91
CA VAL A 76 -9.82 2.35 -5.15
C VAL A 76 -9.48 3.82 -4.90
N LYS A 77 -10.35 4.75 -5.33
CA LYS A 77 -10.18 6.18 -5.06
C LYS A 77 -10.20 6.47 -3.55
N VAL A 78 -11.16 5.90 -2.83
CA VAL A 78 -11.26 6.03 -1.36
C VAL A 78 -10.00 5.47 -0.69
N LYS A 79 -9.58 4.25 -1.09
CA LYS A 79 -8.36 3.61 -0.57
C LYS A 79 -7.14 4.52 -0.72
N ASN A 80 -6.93 5.06 -1.92
CA ASN A 80 -5.78 5.92 -2.21
C ASN A 80 -5.84 7.23 -1.42
N ASN A 81 -7.03 7.83 -1.27
CA ASN A 81 -7.19 9.03 -0.48
C ASN A 81 -6.86 8.79 1.00
N THR A 82 -7.39 7.71 1.59
CA THR A 82 -7.09 7.33 2.97
C THR A 82 -5.61 7.02 3.18
N TYR A 83 -4.97 6.35 2.21
CA TYR A 83 -3.54 6.10 2.26
C TYR A 83 -2.73 7.41 2.29
N ASN A 84 -3.07 8.36 1.42
CA ASN A 84 -2.38 9.66 1.37
C ASN A 84 -2.54 10.46 2.66
N VAL A 85 -3.75 10.49 3.24
CA VAL A 85 -3.99 11.16 4.53
C VAL A 85 -3.17 10.52 5.64
N LYS A 86 -3.19 9.19 5.75
CA LYS A 86 -2.39 8.47 6.75
C LYS A 86 -0.89 8.68 6.56
N GLN A 87 -0.42 8.76 5.33
CA GLN A 87 0.99 9.02 5.06
C GLN A 87 1.39 10.41 5.59
N ALA A 88 0.58 11.44 5.35
CA ALA A 88 0.84 12.78 5.88
C ALA A 88 0.83 12.81 7.42
N GLU A 89 -0.06 12.06 8.06
CA GLU A 89 -0.08 11.93 9.52
C GLU A 89 1.18 11.24 10.06
N VAL A 90 1.65 10.18 9.40
CA VAL A 90 2.90 9.48 9.76
C VAL A 90 4.09 10.43 9.64
N GLU A 91 4.20 11.16 8.53
CA GLU A 91 5.27 12.15 8.31
C GLU A 91 5.25 13.25 9.40
N ASN A 92 4.06 13.71 9.82
CA ASN A 92 3.93 14.67 10.91
C ASN A 92 4.37 14.08 12.28
N ILE A 93 3.99 12.83 12.57
CA ILE A 93 4.44 12.15 13.81
C ILE A 93 5.96 11.97 13.82
N GLU A 94 6.57 11.63 12.69
CA GLU A 94 8.03 11.54 12.56
C GLU A 94 8.71 12.89 12.80
N GLY A 95 8.11 13.99 12.32
CA GLY A 95 8.57 15.35 12.62
C GLY A 95 8.52 15.66 14.12
N ILE A 96 7.39 15.42 14.77
CA ILE A 96 7.22 15.65 16.22
C ILE A 96 8.20 14.80 17.03
N ARG A 97 8.44 13.54 16.64
CA ARG A 97 9.44 12.68 17.29
C ARG A 97 10.83 13.28 17.20
N THR A 98 11.25 13.68 16.00
CA THR A 98 12.56 14.30 15.77
C THR A 98 12.74 15.57 16.60
N ASP A 99 11.71 16.41 16.69
CA ASP A 99 11.78 17.64 17.47
C ASP A 99 11.76 17.37 18.99
N THR A 100 11.00 16.37 19.43
CA THR A 100 10.98 15.93 20.83
C THR A 100 12.31 15.33 21.26
N ASP A 101 12.96 14.54 20.40
CA ASP A 101 14.27 13.95 20.67
C ASP A 101 15.34 15.04 20.81
N LYS A 102 15.30 16.07 19.95
CA LYS A 102 16.16 17.26 20.09
C LYS A 102 15.92 17.99 21.42
N LEU A 103 14.66 18.26 21.73
CA LEU A 103 14.29 18.93 22.98
C LEU A 103 14.76 18.12 24.20
N LEU A 104 14.62 16.80 24.17
CA LEU A 104 15.08 15.91 25.24
C LEU A 104 16.60 15.97 25.39
N SER A 105 17.34 15.99 24.28
CA SER A 105 18.81 16.18 24.30
C SER A 105 19.17 17.53 24.91
N ASP A 106 18.51 18.62 24.48
CA ASP A 106 18.77 19.97 24.98
C ASP A 106 18.50 20.10 26.49
N VAL A 107 17.39 19.50 26.97
CA VAL A 107 17.06 19.45 28.40
C VAL A 107 18.14 18.68 29.16
N PHE A 108 18.57 17.53 28.64
CA PHE A 108 19.60 16.71 29.26
C PHE A 108 20.94 17.46 29.36
N ASP A 109 21.38 18.09 28.28
CA ASP A 109 22.63 18.87 28.24
C ASP A 109 22.54 20.10 29.16
N THR A 110 21.36 20.74 29.25
CA THR A 110 21.10 21.82 30.21
C THR A 110 21.23 21.32 31.65
N VAL A 111 20.66 20.18 31.99
CA VAL A 111 20.77 19.57 33.32
C VAL A 111 22.22 19.20 33.61
N LEU A 112 22.93 18.57 32.67
CA LEU A 112 24.36 18.26 32.80
C LEU A 112 25.21 19.50 33.10
N SER A 113 24.99 20.59 32.37
CA SER A 113 25.76 21.83 32.56
C SER A 113 25.61 22.39 33.97
N LYS A 114 24.41 22.33 34.56
CA LYS A 114 24.13 22.82 35.92
C LYS A 114 24.80 21.98 37.01
N ILE A 115 24.93 20.68 36.80
CA ILE A 115 25.46 19.74 37.80
C ILE A 115 26.96 19.47 37.56
N SER A 116 27.57 20.12 36.56
CA SER A 116 28.94 19.84 36.10
C SER A 116 30.01 19.90 37.21
N SER A 117 29.82 20.75 38.23
CA SER A 117 30.71 20.91 39.38
C SER A 117 30.59 19.85 40.49
N GLU A 118 29.58 18.97 40.44
CA GLU A 118 29.33 17.99 41.51
C GLU A 118 30.06 16.65 41.31
N THR A 119 30.16 15.87 42.39
CA THR A 119 30.78 14.55 42.42
C THR A 119 29.98 13.56 41.56
N GLN A 120 30.64 12.59 40.93
CA GLN A 120 29.99 11.60 40.05
C GLN A 120 28.83 10.84 40.72
N GLN A 121 28.91 10.61 42.03
CA GLN A 121 27.85 9.94 42.80
C GLN A 121 26.61 10.82 43.01
N GLU A 122 26.77 12.14 43.06
CA GLU A 122 25.68 13.10 43.25
C GLU A 122 24.93 13.32 41.94
N LYS A 123 25.67 13.41 40.83
CA LYS A 123 25.11 13.43 39.46
C LYS A 123 24.16 12.27 39.21
N VAL A 124 24.58 11.04 39.54
CA VAL A 124 23.75 9.83 39.34
C VAL A 124 22.47 9.90 40.17
N LYS A 125 22.52 10.44 41.40
CA LYS A 125 21.32 10.61 42.25
C LYS A 125 20.36 11.65 41.66
N ILE A 126 20.88 12.77 41.16
CA ILE A 126 20.07 13.84 40.57
C ILE A 126 19.41 13.38 39.27
N PHE A 127 20.14 12.73 38.37
CA PHE A 127 19.56 12.19 37.15
C PHE A 127 18.48 11.15 37.42
N LYS A 128 18.71 10.25 38.38
CA LYS A 128 17.72 9.26 38.80
C LYS A 128 16.46 9.92 39.40
N ALA A 129 16.61 11.01 40.15
CA ALA A 129 15.48 11.78 40.68
C ALA A 129 14.69 12.50 39.58
N CYS A 130 15.35 12.92 38.50
CA CYS A 130 14.73 13.51 37.32
C CYS A 130 14.16 12.47 36.34
N GLY A 131 14.28 11.17 36.62
CA GLY A 131 13.77 10.09 35.76
C GLY A 131 14.69 9.70 34.59
N PHE A 132 15.93 10.19 34.57
CA PHE A 132 16.94 9.81 33.57
C PHE A 132 17.79 8.65 34.08
N ASN A 133 17.99 7.63 33.25
CA ASN A 133 19.01 6.61 33.49
C ASN A 133 20.35 7.09 32.92
N THR A 134 21.39 7.00 33.74
CA THR A 134 22.73 7.49 33.38
C THR A 134 23.53 6.49 32.53
N GLU A 135 23.05 5.25 32.38
CA GLU A 135 23.69 4.21 31.57
C GLU A 135 23.30 4.26 30.09
N ASP A 136 22.22 4.98 29.75
CA ASP A 136 21.63 5.02 28.41
C ASP A 136 22.48 5.84 27.40
N ARG A 137 23.54 6.53 27.86
CA ARG A 137 24.47 7.31 27.02
C ARG A 137 25.89 6.72 27.00
N LYS A 138 26.04 5.38 27.09
CA LYS A 138 27.21 4.74 26.46
C LYS A 138 26.98 4.86 24.96
N VAL A 139 27.64 5.85 24.37
CA VAL A 139 27.63 6.18 22.94
C VAL A 139 27.56 4.89 22.10
N ASP A 140 26.48 4.76 21.33
CA ASP A 140 26.41 3.92 20.14
C ASP A 140 27.46 4.43 19.14
N GLU A 141 28.73 4.08 19.36
CA GLU A 141 29.81 4.29 18.40
C GLU A 141 29.95 3.06 17.47
N SER A 142 28.94 2.17 17.42
CA SER A 142 28.96 0.98 16.56
C SER A 142 27.60 0.39 16.17
N THR A 143 26.53 1.19 16.10
CA THR A 143 25.22 0.68 15.64
C THR A 143 24.61 1.52 14.50
N GLU A 144 25.44 1.99 13.57
CA GLU A 144 25.00 2.24 12.19
C GLU A 144 24.94 0.92 11.42
N GLU A 145 23.92 0.10 11.69
CA GLU A 145 23.45 -1.11 10.96
C GLU A 145 22.63 -1.90 12.00
N ILE A 146 21.30 -1.96 12.02
CA ILE A 146 20.36 -2.44 11.01
C ILE A 146 18.98 -1.96 11.44
N LEU A 147 18.38 -1.01 10.74
CA LEU A 147 16.95 -1.07 10.46
C LEU A 147 16.82 -1.24 8.95
N PRO A 148 16.20 -2.33 8.46
CA PRO A 148 16.01 -2.46 7.03
C PRO A 148 15.15 -1.28 6.59
N LYS A 149 15.75 -0.38 5.80
CA LYS A 149 15.03 0.63 5.02
C LYS A 149 13.83 -0.07 4.38
N PRO A 150 12.59 0.46 4.48
CA PRO A 150 11.47 -0.15 3.79
C PRO A 150 11.84 -0.22 2.31
N ASN A 151 12.01 -1.44 1.84
CA ASN A 151 12.50 -1.75 0.51
C ASN A 151 11.46 -1.18 -0.48
N LYS A 152 11.76 -0.04 -1.12
CA LYS A 152 11.00 0.50 -2.25
C LYS A 152 11.22 -0.37 -3.50
N LYS A 153 11.03 -1.68 -3.38
CA LYS A 153 10.95 -2.68 -4.43
C LYS A 153 10.08 -3.85 -3.95
N GLY A 154 8.82 -3.57 -3.65
CA GLY A 154 7.78 -4.58 -3.49
C GLY A 154 6.70 -4.33 -4.52
N ASN A 155 6.61 -5.18 -5.54
CA ASN A 155 5.47 -5.23 -6.44
C ASN A 155 4.17 -5.26 -5.61
N PRO A 156 3.15 -4.44 -5.90
CA PRO A 156 1.85 -4.62 -5.28
C PRO A 156 1.30 -5.96 -5.80
N GLY A 157 1.09 -6.91 -4.90
CA GLY A 157 0.46 -8.19 -5.23
C GLY A 157 1.29 -9.40 -4.82
N GLN A 158 1.20 -9.76 -3.54
CA GLN A 158 1.13 -11.15 -3.06
C GLN A 158 1.00 -11.12 -1.53
N LEU A 159 -0.23 -11.03 -1.03
CA LEU A 159 -0.56 -11.54 0.29
C LEU A 159 -0.73 -13.06 0.12
N LYS A 160 0.26 -13.83 0.59
CA LYS A 160 0.09 -15.27 0.76
C LYS A 160 -0.73 -15.48 2.03
N PHE A 161 -1.89 -16.11 1.87
CA PHE A 161 -2.60 -16.72 2.98
C PHE A 161 -2.06 -18.14 3.12
N ASP A 162 -1.45 -18.45 4.26
CA ASP A 162 -1.16 -19.83 4.62
C ASP A 162 -2.47 -20.48 5.09
N LEU A 163 -2.68 -21.71 4.60
CA LEU A 163 -3.90 -22.54 4.66
C LEU A 163 -4.49 -22.72 6.06
#